data_AF-A0A958RBX9-F1
#
_entry.id   AF-A0A958RBX9-F1
#
_cell.length_a   1.000
_cell.length_b   1.000
_cell.length_c   1.000
_cell.angle_alpha   90.00
_cell.angle_beta   90.00
_cell.angle_gamma   90.00
#
_symmetry.space_group_name_H-M   'P 1'
#
loop_
_entity.id
_entity.type
_entity.pdbx_description
1 polymer ?
#
loop_
_entity_poly.entity_id
_entity_poly.type
_entity_poly.pdbx_seq_one_letter_code
_entity_poly.pdbx_strand_id
1 'polypeptide(L)'
;MTNLPTVLHGYYFPAIAVGTEMLLAFMMLIVALLVTIAGFAFVIARKNNNMLEYKANANRKLIRHTVLLQEAERKRIASAIHDGFCSRLSIIKLMLHNTGPEGNVPEEIFTRIDEAYHEARILSHHLDSPVLERMGLLDAMRDYIRPLYGVLNIEVHVLQVFTERMAKHIELHLFRIFQEAVTNIIRHANASIVQIDIHFSRRLAALRITDNGRGFEAKNSTGGAGLKNIRLRTALLGGNYRMRSEPEQGTSLLVMVPMEKSVPRKAAFPVTVYDDDFDHEDVTLYLDAEKQFLYANGTHFIFSTRRRRTPFYKRYRKHHSSKDKTQGTLRG
;
A
#
# COMPACT_ATOMS: atom_id res chain seq x y z
N MET A 1 19.19 -92.52 -5.56
CA MET A 1 19.52 -91.09 -5.47
C MET A 1 18.75 -90.49 -4.31
N THR A 2 19.46 -90.32 -3.20
CA THR A 2 19.21 -89.43 -2.03
C THR A 2 17.78 -89.22 -1.53
N ASN A 3 17.30 -90.13 -0.68
CA ASN A 3 16.31 -89.81 0.35
C ASN A 3 16.96 -88.85 1.35
N LEU A 4 16.65 -87.56 1.26
CA LEU A 4 16.95 -86.62 2.36
C LEU A 4 16.18 -87.09 3.61
N PRO A 5 16.78 -87.06 4.82
CA PRO A 5 16.18 -87.70 5.97
C PRO A 5 14.98 -86.89 6.47
N THR A 6 13.82 -87.54 6.51
CA THR A 6 12.53 -87.05 7.05
C THR A 6 12.65 -86.43 8.46
N VAL A 7 13.71 -86.77 9.19
CA VAL A 7 14.03 -86.27 10.53
C VAL A 7 14.41 -84.77 10.54
N LEU A 8 15.05 -84.25 9.48
CA LEU A 8 15.39 -82.82 9.40
C LEU A 8 14.12 -81.96 9.21
N HIS A 9 13.14 -82.47 8.47
CA HIS A 9 11.90 -81.75 8.15
C HIS A 9 11.04 -81.42 9.38
N GLY A 10 11.12 -82.23 10.43
CA GLY A 10 10.38 -82.03 11.69
C GLY A 10 10.91 -80.90 12.58
N TYR A 11 12.21 -80.55 12.47
CA TYR A 11 12.83 -79.52 13.29
C TYR A 11 12.87 -78.14 12.62
N TYR A 12 13.00 -78.06 11.29
CA TYR A 12 13.06 -76.77 10.59
C TYR A 12 11.70 -76.07 10.48
N PHE A 13 10.61 -76.81 10.35
CA PHE A 13 9.26 -76.25 10.26
C PHE A 13 8.87 -75.40 11.48
N PRO A 14 9.03 -75.87 12.74
CA PRO A 14 8.73 -75.07 13.92
C PRO A 14 9.70 -73.90 14.09
N ALA A 15 10.98 -74.03 13.74
CA ALA A 15 11.94 -72.93 13.81
C ALA A 15 11.61 -71.79 12.82
N ILE A 16 11.19 -72.11 11.60
CA ILE A 16 10.76 -71.12 10.60
C ILE A 16 9.47 -70.43 11.06
N ALA A 17 8.50 -71.17 11.59
CA ALA A 17 7.24 -70.63 12.10
C ALA A 17 7.48 -69.60 13.22
N VAL A 18 8.31 -69.95 14.22
CA VAL A 18 8.68 -69.06 15.32
C VAL A 18 9.40 -67.80 14.82
N GLY A 19 10.30 -67.94 13.84
CA GLY A 19 10.98 -66.80 13.21
C GLY A 19 10.02 -65.84 12.50
N THR A 20 9.01 -66.36 11.79
CA THR A 20 8.00 -65.54 11.11
C THR A 20 7.08 -64.81 12.10
N GLU A 21 6.70 -65.44 13.21
CA GLU A 21 5.89 -64.81 14.25
C GLU A 21 6.64 -63.65 14.92
N MET A 22 7.93 -63.83 15.22
CA MET A 22 8.78 -62.76 15.77
C MET A 22 8.91 -61.57 14.80
N LEU A 23 9.08 -61.84 13.50
CA LEU A 23 9.17 -60.79 12.48
C LEU A 23 7.86 -59.98 12.38
N LEU A 24 6.71 -60.66 12.38
CA LEU A 24 5.41 -60.01 12.36
C LEU A 24 5.17 -59.16 13.62
N ALA A 25 5.54 -59.68 14.80
CA ALA A 25 5.45 -58.93 16.05
C ALA A 25 6.30 -57.65 16.02
N PHE A 26 7.52 -57.74 15.50
CA PHE A 26 8.41 -56.58 15.35
C PHE A 26 7.86 -55.56 14.34
N MET A 27 7.33 -56.03 13.20
CA MET A 27 6.65 -55.16 12.23
C MET A 27 5.44 -54.44 12.83
N MET A 28 4.60 -55.15 13.61
CA MET A 28 3.46 -54.55 14.30
C MET A 28 3.89 -53.46 15.30
N LEU A 29 5.00 -53.69 16.02
CA LEU A 29 5.56 -52.70 16.95
C LEU A 29 6.08 -51.46 16.22
N ILE A 30 6.75 -51.62 15.08
CA ILE A 30 7.18 -50.49 14.24
C ILE A 30 5.96 -49.72 13.74
N VAL A 31 4.93 -50.40 13.24
CA VAL A 31 3.70 -49.75 12.75
C VAL A 31 3.02 -48.98 13.89
N ALA A 32 2.89 -49.58 15.07
CA ALA A 32 2.31 -48.90 16.23
C ALA A 32 3.12 -47.65 16.63
N LEU A 33 4.45 -47.74 16.61
CA LEU A 33 5.34 -46.60 16.87
C LEU A 33 5.15 -45.49 15.83
N LEU A 34 5.12 -45.83 14.53
CA LEU A 34 4.92 -44.88 13.44
C LEU A 34 3.55 -44.18 13.54
N VAL A 35 2.48 -44.91 13.84
CA VAL A 35 1.14 -44.35 14.06
C VAL A 35 1.14 -43.38 15.24
N THR A 36 1.84 -43.73 16.33
CA THR A 36 1.96 -42.86 17.50
C THR A 36 2.71 -41.57 17.17
N ILE A 37 3.85 -41.67 16.47
CA ILE A 37 4.63 -40.51 16.01
C ILE A 37 3.80 -39.63 15.09
N ALA A 38 3.09 -40.22 14.12
CA ALA A 38 2.21 -39.48 13.21
C ALA A 38 1.07 -38.77 13.94
N GLY A 39 0.47 -39.42 14.94
CA GLY A 39 -0.54 -38.82 15.80
C GLY A 39 -0.02 -37.60 16.57
N PHE A 40 1.16 -37.72 17.20
CA PHE A 40 1.80 -36.58 17.88
C PHE A 40 2.15 -35.45 16.91
N ALA A 41 2.73 -35.78 15.74
CA ALA A 41 3.05 -34.81 14.70
C ALA A 41 1.80 -34.06 14.21
N PHE A 42 0.68 -34.77 14.01
CA PHE A 42 -0.60 -34.18 13.63
C PHE A 42 -1.13 -33.20 14.70
N VAL A 43 -1.07 -33.57 15.98
CA VAL A 43 -1.50 -32.69 17.09
C VAL A 43 -0.63 -31.44 17.17
N ILE A 44 0.69 -31.57 17.03
CA ILE A 44 1.63 -30.44 17.03
C ILE A 44 1.36 -29.52 15.84
N ALA A 45 1.22 -30.07 14.63
CA ALA A 45 0.92 -29.31 13.43
C ALA A 45 -0.40 -28.53 13.57
N ARG A 46 -1.43 -29.18 14.10
CA ARG A 46 -2.73 -28.55 14.37
C ARG A 46 -2.63 -27.42 15.40
N LYS A 47 -1.89 -27.62 16.49
CA LYS A 47 -1.67 -26.58 17.52
C LYS A 47 -0.88 -25.40 16.95
N ASN A 48 0.13 -25.65 16.13
CA ASN A 48 0.92 -24.62 15.46
C ASN A 48 0.05 -23.79 14.50
N ASN A 49 -0.77 -24.42 13.68
CA ASN A 49 -1.69 -23.72 12.77
C ASN A 49 -2.69 -22.85 13.53
N ASN A 50 -3.33 -23.39 14.57
CA ASN A 50 -4.25 -22.61 15.41
C ASN A 50 -3.56 -21.42 16.10
N MET A 51 -2.32 -21.59 16.56
CA MET A 51 -1.52 -20.52 17.16
C MET A 51 -1.15 -19.44 16.14
N LEU A 52 -0.80 -19.83 14.91
CA LEU A 52 -0.53 -18.91 13.82
C LEU A 52 -1.78 -18.09 13.47
N GLU A 53 -2.94 -18.72 13.37
CA GLU A 53 -4.21 -18.03 13.16
C GLU A 53 -4.57 -17.11 14.32
N TYR A 54 -4.36 -17.55 15.57
CA TYR A 54 -4.59 -16.73 16.76
C TYR A 54 -3.71 -15.47 16.73
N LYS A 55 -2.40 -15.62 16.48
CA LYS A 55 -1.47 -14.50 16.36
C LYS A 55 -1.85 -13.58 15.21
N ALA A 56 -2.24 -14.11 14.05
CA ALA A 56 -2.66 -13.32 12.90
C ALA A 56 -3.93 -12.51 13.21
N ASN A 57 -4.91 -13.11 13.88
CA ASN A 57 -6.15 -12.44 14.29
C ASN A 57 -5.91 -11.38 15.37
N ALA A 58 -5.07 -11.68 16.38
CA ALA A 58 -4.68 -10.72 17.40
C ALA A 58 -3.96 -9.52 16.77
N ASN A 59 -3.01 -9.76 15.86
CA ASN A 59 -2.30 -8.71 15.14
C ASN A 59 -3.26 -7.85 14.29
N ARG A 60 -4.20 -8.48 13.56
CA ARG A 60 -5.24 -7.74 12.80
C ARG A 60 -6.10 -6.85 13.70
N LYS A 61 -6.52 -7.35 14.87
CA LYS A 61 -7.26 -6.55 15.86
C LYS A 61 -6.42 -5.38 16.37
N LEU A 62 -5.16 -5.62 16.71
CA LEU A 62 -4.25 -4.57 17.18
C LEU A 62 -4.08 -3.47 16.12
N ILE A 63 -3.76 -3.85 14.87
CA ILE A 63 -3.61 -2.91 13.76
C ILE A 63 -4.89 -2.08 13.56
N ARG A 64 -6.07 -2.74 13.62
CA ARG A 64 -7.36 -2.06 13.51
C ARG A 64 -7.58 -1.07 14.64
N HIS A 65 -7.33 -1.46 15.89
CA HIS A 65 -7.45 -0.58 17.04
C HIS A 65 -6.49 0.61 16.94
N THR A 66 -5.23 0.39 16.60
CA THR A 66 -4.24 1.46 16.44
C THR A 66 -4.69 2.48 15.38
N VAL A 67 -5.14 2.02 14.22
CA VAL A 67 -5.59 2.93 13.16
C VAL A 67 -6.88 3.66 13.56
N LEU A 68 -7.84 2.98 14.21
CA LEU A 68 -9.06 3.62 14.70
C LEU A 68 -8.77 4.70 15.75
N LEU A 69 -7.87 4.42 16.69
CA LEU A 69 -7.44 5.39 17.70
C LEU A 69 -6.75 6.60 17.05
N GLN A 70 -5.89 6.37 16.05
CA GLN A 70 -5.27 7.46 15.29
C GLN A 70 -6.29 8.33 14.57
N GLU A 71 -7.32 7.75 13.95
CA GLU A 71 -8.38 8.53 13.28
C GLU A 71 -9.24 9.29 14.29
N ALA A 72 -9.59 8.67 15.42
CA ALA A 72 -10.34 9.31 16.49
C ALA A 72 -9.57 10.50 17.06
N GLU A 73 -8.27 10.34 17.30
CA GLU A 73 -7.42 11.40 17.82
C GLU A 73 -7.23 12.52 16.80
N ARG A 74 -7.05 12.19 15.51
CA ARG A 74 -7.04 13.20 14.43
C ARG A 74 -8.31 14.03 14.41
N LYS A 75 -9.47 13.39 14.52
CA LYS A 75 -10.77 14.07 14.56
C LYS A 75 -10.92 14.94 15.81
N ARG A 76 -10.48 14.44 16.96
CA ARG A 76 -10.46 15.20 18.23
C ARG A 76 -9.60 16.46 18.12
N ILE A 77 -8.38 16.34 17.58
CA ILE A 77 -7.47 17.48 17.40
C ILE A 77 -8.05 18.46 16.37
N ALA A 78 -8.60 17.98 15.25
CA ALA A 78 -9.22 18.83 14.24
C ALA A 78 -10.37 19.67 14.82
N SER A 79 -11.23 19.06 15.63
CA SER A 79 -12.31 19.75 16.36
C SER A 79 -11.74 20.78 17.34
N ALA A 80 -10.74 20.40 18.14
CA ALA A 80 -10.10 21.32 19.09
C ALA A 80 -9.45 22.54 18.39
N ILE A 81 -8.89 22.37 17.20
CA ILE A 81 -8.35 23.46 16.39
C ILE A 81 -9.47 24.33 15.82
N HIS A 82 -10.55 23.74 15.32
CA HIS A 82 -11.69 24.47 14.78
C HIS A 82 -12.38 25.32 15.86
N ASP A 83 -12.74 24.69 16.97
CA ASP A 83 -13.45 25.32 18.09
C ASP A 83 -12.53 26.28 18.85
N GLY A 84 -11.24 25.94 18.95
CA GLY A 84 -10.26 26.73 19.70
C GLY A 84 -9.62 27.85 18.90
N PHE A 85 -8.87 27.51 17.85
CA PHE A 85 -8.03 28.45 17.11
C PHE A 85 -8.84 29.22 16.06
N CYS A 86 -9.59 28.51 15.21
CA CYS A 86 -10.34 29.17 14.13
C CYS A 86 -11.42 30.11 14.69
N SER A 87 -12.14 29.69 15.73
CA SER A 87 -13.17 30.54 16.37
C SER A 87 -12.58 31.79 17.03
N ARG A 88 -11.46 31.66 17.77
CA ARG A 88 -10.79 32.81 18.39
C ARG A 88 -10.24 33.80 17.36
N LEU A 89 -9.58 33.30 16.32
CA LEU A 89 -9.08 34.16 15.25
C LEU A 89 -10.21 34.88 14.50
N SER A 90 -11.36 34.21 14.31
CA SER A 90 -12.56 34.83 13.72
C SER A 90 -13.10 35.97 14.60
N ILE A 91 -13.12 35.79 15.93
CA ILE A 91 -13.54 36.84 16.88
C ILE A 91 -12.57 38.01 16.87
N ILE A 92 -11.26 37.76 16.90
CA ILE A 92 -10.24 38.82 16.85
C ILE A 92 -10.38 39.60 15.53
N LYS A 93 -10.56 38.92 14.40
CA LYS A 93 -10.81 39.57 13.10
C LYS A 93 -12.04 40.48 13.15
N LEU A 94 -13.14 40.02 13.77
CA LEU A 94 -14.36 40.81 13.93
C LEU A 94 -14.15 42.02 14.85
N MET A 95 -13.44 41.85 15.97
CA MET A 95 -13.15 42.93 16.92
C MET A 95 -12.28 44.02 16.29
N LEU A 96 -11.26 43.64 15.52
CA LEU A 96 -10.39 44.58 14.82
C LEU A 96 -11.11 45.30 13.69
N HIS A 97 -12.02 44.63 12.98
CA HIS A 97 -12.86 45.28 11.97
C HIS A 97 -13.86 46.27 12.60
N ASN A 98 -14.21 46.09 13.88
CA ASN A 98 -15.15 46.94 14.61
C ASN A 98 -14.48 48.06 15.43
N THR A 99 -13.15 48.09 15.54
CA THR A 99 -12.42 49.29 15.96
C THR A 99 -12.61 50.34 14.88
N GLY A 100 -13.43 51.36 15.16
CA GLY A 100 -13.81 52.42 14.21
C GLY A 100 -12.63 53.27 13.71
N PRO A 101 -12.90 54.40 13.02
CA PRO A 101 -11.91 55.20 12.30
C PRO A 101 -10.72 55.72 13.13
N GLU A 102 -10.84 55.75 14.46
CA GLU A 102 -9.81 56.19 15.41
C GLU A 102 -8.85 55.06 15.83
N GLY A 103 -9.25 53.80 15.63
CA GLY A 103 -8.42 52.64 15.93
C GLY A 103 -7.39 52.43 14.83
N ASN A 104 -6.21 53.02 14.98
CA ASN A 104 -5.10 52.86 14.04
C ASN A 104 -4.46 51.47 14.19
N VAL A 105 -5.22 50.41 13.88
CA VAL A 105 -4.73 49.03 13.85
C VAL A 105 -3.89 48.88 12.57
N PRO A 106 -2.59 48.59 12.67
CA PRO A 106 -1.76 48.38 11.49
C PRO A 106 -2.34 47.27 10.60
N GLU A 107 -2.39 47.52 9.30
CA GLU A 107 -2.83 46.54 8.29
C GLU A 107 -2.04 45.22 8.38
N GLU A 108 -0.79 45.28 8.86
CA GLU A 108 0.04 44.12 9.15
C GLU A 108 -0.61 43.16 10.17
N ILE A 109 -1.33 43.67 11.18
CA ILE A 109 -2.01 42.82 12.18
C ILE A 109 -3.16 42.03 11.53
N PHE A 110 -3.91 42.65 10.62
CA PHE A 110 -4.96 41.96 9.87
C PHE A 110 -4.38 40.86 9.00
N THR A 111 -3.30 41.15 8.28
CA THR A 111 -2.60 40.17 7.44
C THR A 111 -2.08 38.99 8.26
N ARG A 112 -1.45 39.23 9.42
CA ARG A 112 -0.95 38.18 10.32
C ARG A 112 -2.05 37.28 10.88
N ILE A 113 -3.21 37.86 11.21
CA ILE A 113 -4.36 37.09 11.71
C ILE A 113 -4.97 36.25 10.59
N ASP A 114 -5.04 36.77 9.36
CA ASP A 114 -5.52 36.03 8.21
C ASP A 114 -4.58 34.89 7.82
N GLU A 115 -3.27 35.11 7.86
CA GLU A 115 -2.25 34.07 7.72
C GLU A 115 -2.45 32.96 8.76
N ALA A 116 -2.51 33.32 10.06
CA ALA A 116 -2.69 32.36 11.14
C ALA A 116 -4.04 31.60 11.05
N TYR A 117 -5.12 32.28 10.64
CA TYR A 117 -6.42 31.65 10.45
C TYR A 117 -6.38 30.65 9.31
N HIS A 118 -5.75 31.03 8.19
CA HIS A 118 -5.58 30.16 7.04
C HIS A 118 -4.74 28.92 7.38
N GLU A 119 -3.62 29.10 8.09
CA GLU A 119 -2.77 27.99 8.55
C GLU A 119 -3.51 27.05 9.50
N ALA A 120 -4.21 27.58 10.50
CA ALA A 120 -5.00 26.78 11.43
C ALA A 120 -6.10 25.98 10.72
N ARG A 121 -6.76 26.62 9.74
CA ARG A 121 -7.81 26.00 8.93
C ARG A 121 -7.25 24.90 8.03
N ILE A 122 -6.11 25.13 7.36
CA ILE A 122 -5.40 24.11 6.58
C ILE A 122 -5.03 22.91 7.47
N LEU A 123 -4.47 23.18 8.66
CA LEU A 123 -4.09 22.13 9.61
C LEU A 123 -5.30 21.29 10.07
N SER A 124 -6.42 21.95 10.38
CA SER A 124 -7.68 21.27 10.71
C SER A 124 -8.15 20.38 9.55
N HIS A 125 -8.13 20.88 8.31
CA HIS A 125 -8.48 20.12 7.10
C HIS A 125 -7.52 18.96 6.78
N HIS A 126 -6.25 19.07 7.14
CA HIS A 126 -5.30 17.95 7.02
C HIS A 126 -5.57 16.85 8.05
N LEU A 127 -6.01 17.22 9.25
CA LEU A 127 -6.32 16.30 10.33
C LEU A 127 -7.66 15.60 10.11
N ASP A 128 -8.70 16.34 9.70
CA ASP A 128 -10.01 15.79 9.36
C ASP A 128 -10.46 16.31 7.99
N SER A 129 -11.03 15.44 7.17
CA SER A 129 -11.55 15.83 5.85
C SER A 129 -13.07 15.71 5.82
N PRO A 130 -13.80 16.78 6.22
CA PRO A 130 -15.24 16.87 6.01
C PRO A 130 -15.64 16.76 4.53
N VAL A 131 -14.71 17.13 3.64
CA VAL A 131 -14.88 16.98 2.18
C VAL A 131 -14.99 15.51 1.80
N LEU A 132 -14.21 14.62 2.40
CA LEU A 132 -14.30 13.19 2.16
C LEU A 132 -15.66 12.63 2.57
N GLU A 133 -16.16 13.03 3.74
CA GLU A 133 -17.47 12.59 4.23
C GLU A 133 -18.61 13.05 3.30
N ARG A 134 -18.56 14.31 2.83
CA ARG A 134 -19.63 14.91 2.02
C ARG A 134 -19.54 14.59 0.52
N MET A 135 -18.37 14.77 -0.08
CA MET A 135 -18.16 14.75 -1.54
C MET A 135 -17.47 13.46 -2.03
N GLY A 136 -16.77 12.75 -1.16
CA GLY A 136 -16.12 11.47 -1.48
C GLY A 136 -14.65 11.61 -1.89
N LEU A 137 -14.06 10.46 -2.24
CA LEU A 137 -12.60 10.31 -2.35
C LEU A 137 -11.95 11.24 -3.38
N LEU A 138 -12.51 11.27 -4.60
CA LEU A 138 -11.92 12.04 -5.70
C LEU A 138 -11.92 13.54 -5.40
N ASP A 139 -13.03 14.06 -4.87
CA ASP A 139 -13.14 15.48 -4.56
C ASP A 139 -12.27 15.86 -3.37
N ALA A 140 -12.13 14.98 -2.37
CA ALA A 140 -11.18 15.17 -1.28
C ALA A 140 -9.73 15.18 -1.76
N MET A 141 -9.36 14.29 -2.68
CA MET A 141 -8.02 14.28 -3.28
C MET A 141 -7.74 15.56 -4.08
N ARG A 142 -8.70 16.00 -4.90
CA ARG A 142 -8.61 17.26 -5.66
C ARG A 142 -8.47 18.47 -4.74
N ASP A 143 -9.27 18.53 -3.68
CA ASP A 143 -9.21 19.61 -2.69
C ASP A 143 -7.83 19.65 -2.00
N TYR A 144 -7.28 18.49 -1.65
CA TYR A 144 -5.98 18.38 -0.99
C TYR A 144 -4.80 18.82 -1.87
N ILE A 145 -4.81 18.52 -3.17
CA ILE A 145 -3.73 18.93 -4.09
C ILE A 145 -3.91 20.33 -4.66
N ARG A 146 -5.11 20.93 -4.51
CA ARG A 146 -5.41 22.24 -5.08
C ARG A 146 -4.39 23.31 -4.69
N PRO A 147 -3.97 23.44 -3.42
CA PRO A 147 -2.97 24.43 -3.02
C PRO A 147 -1.56 24.16 -3.56
N LEU A 148 -1.32 22.97 -4.10
CA LEU A 148 -0.01 22.57 -4.62
C LEU A 148 0.19 22.92 -6.10
N TYR A 149 -0.90 23.22 -6.82
CA TYR A 149 -0.83 23.69 -8.20
C TYR A 149 -0.06 25.01 -8.25
N GLY A 150 0.94 25.09 -9.14
CA GLY A 150 1.84 26.24 -9.27
C GLY A 150 3.18 26.06 -8.54
N VAL A 151 3.23 25.19 -7.53
CA VAL A 151 4.49 24.74 -6.90
C VAL A 151 4.97 23.44 -7.55
N LEU A 152 4.03 22.52 -7.80
CA LEU A 152 4.27 21.25 -8.47
C LEU A 152 3.50 21.18 -9.79
N ASN A 153 4.06 20.50 -10.79
CA ASN A 153 3.30 20.09 -11.97
C ASN A 153 2.60 18.76 -11.66
N ILE A 154 1.31 18.83 -11.31
CA ILE A 154 0.53 17.65 -10.90
C ILE A 154 -0.41 17.23 -12.03
N GLU A 155 -0.22 16.03 -12.55
CA GLU A 155 -1.09 15.39 -13.53
C GLU A 155 -1.95 14.33 -12.85
N VAL A 156 -3.27 14.45 -13.00
CA VAL A 156 -4.24 13.53 -12.37
C VAL A 156 -5.04 12.83 -13.45
N HIS A 157 -4.94 11.49 -13.48
CA HIS A 157 -5.70 10.63 -14.38
C HIS A 157 -6.70 9.81 -13.58
N VAL A 158 -7.98 9.92 -13.92
CA VAL A 158 -9.06 9.18 -13.26
C VAL A 158 -9.76 8.30 -14.28
N LEU A 159 -9.74 7.00 -14.03
CA LEU A 159 -10.51 6.01 -14.78
C LEU A 159 -11.55 5.37 -13.85
N GLN A 160 -12.79 5.83 -13.98
CA GLN A 160 -13.91 5.35 -13.16
C GLN A 160 -14.86 4.52 -14.03
N VAL A 161 -14.83 3.20 -13.85
CA VAL A 161 -15.71 2.24 -14.55
C VAL A 161 -16.94 1.87 -13.68
N PHE A 162 -17.01 2.42 -12.47
CA PHE A 162 -18.06 2.16 -11.49
C PHE A 162 -18.55 3.46 -10.85
N THR A 163 -19.86 3.66 -10.82
CA THR A 163 -20.48 4.94 -10.42
C THR A 163 -20.96 4.99 -8.98
N GLU A 164 -21.05 3.85 -8.27
CA GLU A 164 -21.48 3.87 -6.86
C GLU A 164 -20.33 4.26 -5.94
N ARG A 165 -20.67 4.88 -4.80
CA ARG A 165 -19.70 5.25 -3.80
C ARG A 165 -19.10 4.02 -3.13
N MET A 166 -17.79 4.07 -2.95
CA MET A 166 -17.05 3.07 -2.19
C MET A 166 -17.52 3.08 -0.73
N ALA A 167 -17.35 1.97 -0.03
CA ALA A 167 -17.62 1.94 1.41
C ALA A 167 -16.74 3.00 2.11
N LYS A 168 -17.34 3.83 2.98
CA LYS A 168 -16.68 4.99 3.61
C LYS A 168 -15.30 4.68 4.23
N HIS A 169 -15.14 3.50 4.82
CA HIS A 169 -13.85 3.09 5.40
C HIS A 169 -12.74 2.88 4.34
N ILE A 170 -13.09 2.43 3.13
CA ILE A 170 -12.14 2.30 2.02
C ILE A 170 -11.76 3.68 1.49
N GLU A 171 -12.73 4.57 1.29
CA GLU A 171 -12.48 5.97 0.92
C GLU A 171 -11.53 6.65 1.91
N LEU A 172 -11.81 6.51 3.21
CA LEU A 172 -10.96 7.06 4.29
C LEU A 172 -9.54 6.54 4.22
N HIS A 173 -9.34 5.22 4.18
CA HIS A 173 -7.99 4.68 4.21
C HIS A 173 -7.20 4.96 2.93
N LEU A 174 -7.84 4.94 1.75
CA LEU A 174 -7.21 5.35 0.49
C LEU A 174 -6.83 6.83 0.51
N PHE A 175 -7.71 7.70 1.00
CA PHE A 175 -7.40 9.13 1.14
C PHE A 175 -6.21 9.35 2.07
N ARG A 176 -6.12 8.62 3.18
CA ARG A 176 -4.98 8.73 4.11
C ARG A 176 -3.67 8.24 3.51
N ILE A 177 -3.71 7.17 2.71
CA ILE A 177 -2.54 6.69 1.97
C ILE A 177 -2.09 7.74 0.94
N PHE A 178 -3.04 8.32 0.21
CA PHE A 178 -2.79 9.42 -0.71
C PHE A 178 -2.14 10.63 -0.02
N GLN A 179 -2.71 11.10 1.10
CA GLN A 179 -2.16 12.23 1.86
C GLN A 179 -0.72 11.95 2.30
N GLU A 180 -0.43 10.75 2.82
CA GLU A 180 0.91 10.37 3.25
C GLU A 180 1.89 10.37 2.07
N ALA A 181 1.48 9.81 0.93
CA ALA A 181 2.32 9.78 -0.28
C ALA A 181 2.63 11.19 -0.80
N VAL A 182 1.62 12.05 -0.95
CA VAL A 182 1.81 13.43 -1.39
C VAL A 182 2.64 14.23 -0.37
N THR A 183 2.43 14.01 0.93
CA THR A 183 3.25 14.64 1.98
C THR A 183 4.72 14.22 1.88
N ASN A 184 4.99 12.94 1.63
CA ASN A 184 6.35 12.45 1.44
C ASN A 184 7.01 13.10 0.22
N ILE A 185 6.26 13.29 -0.88
CA ILE A 185 6.77 14.00 -2.06
C ILE A 185 7.17 15.43 -1.70
N ILE A 186 6.27 16.18 -1.06
CA ILE A 186 6.52 17.58 -0.67
C ILE A 186 7.74 17.70 0.25
N ARG A 187 7.87 16.80 1.23
CA ARG A 187 8.92 16.89 2.26
C ARG A 187 10.26 16.31 1.84
N HIS A 188 10.26 15.31 0.96
CA HIS A 188 11.42 14.47 0.75
C HIS A 188 11.81 14.30 -0.71
N ALA A 189 10.92 14.49 -1.68
CA ALA A 189 11.24 14.17 -3.06
C ALA A 189 11.95 15.32 -3.79
N ASN A 190 11.67 16.58 -3.44
CA ASN A 190 12.04 17.73 -4.27
C ASN A 190 11.62 17.53 -5.74
N ALA A 191 10.45 16.90 -5.92
CA ALA A 191 9.92 16.58 -7.23
C ALA A 191 9.42 17.84 -7.93
N SER A 192 9.49 17.85 -9.25
CA SER A 192 8.87 18.90 -10.07
C SER A 192 7.57 18.43 -10.71
N ILE A 193 7.41 17.11 -10.87
CA ILE A 193 6.28 16.49 -11.53
C ILE A 193 5.77 15.34 -10.68
N VAL A 194 4.44 15.29 -10.52
CA VAL A 194 3.73 14.23 -9.81
C VAL A 194 2.60 13.74 -10.70
N GLN A 195 2.54 12.43 -10.89
CA GLN A 195 1.45 11.76 -11.59
C GLN A 195 0.62 10.96 -10.59
N ILE A 196 -0.69 11.14 -10.61
CA ILE A 196 -1.65 10.42 -9.78
C ILE A 196 -2.63 9.70 -10.70
N ASP A 197 -2.61 8.37 -10.70
CA ASP A 197 -3.56 7.55 -11.45
C ASP A 197 -4.50 6.83 -10.49
N ILE A 198 -5.79 6.97 -10.76
CA ILE A 198 -6.85 6.43 -9.93
C ILE A 198 -7.75 5.56 -10.79
N HIS A 199 -7.92 4.30 -10.40
CA HIS A 199 -8.82 3.37 -11.07
C HIS A 199 -9.85 2.79 -10.10
N PHE A 200 -11.12 2.86 -10.49
CA PHE A 200 -12.22 2.24 -9.76
C PHE A 200 -13.04 1.30 -10.64
N SER A 201 -13.26 0.10 -10.11
CA SER A 201 -14.20 -0.87 -10.63
C SER A 201 -15.08 -1.41 -9.50
N ARG A 202 -16.08 -2.24 -9.83
CA ARG A 202 -16.91 -2.94 -8.81
C ARG A 202 -16.09 -3.80 -7.84
N ARG A 203 -14.92 -4.28 -8.26
CA ARG A 203 -14.17 -5.33 -7.55
C ARG A 203 -12.83 -4.87 -6.99
N LEU A 204 -12.27 -3.81 -7.56
CA LEU A 204 -10.93 -3.32 -7.24
C LEU A 204 -10.88 -1.79 -7.30
N ALA A 205 -10.19 -1.19 -6.34
CA ALA A 205 -9.69 0.17 -6.39
C ALA A 205 -8.15 0.15 -6.46
N ALA A 206 -7.58 0.89 -7.41
CA ALA A 206 -6.14 1.06 -7.53
C ALA A 206 -5.78 2.55 -7.50
N LEU A 207 -4.71 2.86 -6.77
CA LEU A 207 -4.14 4.19 -6.64
C LEU A 207 -2.64 4.08 -6.94
N ARG A 208 -2.18 4.78 -7.96
CA ARG A 208 -0.76 4.94 -8.29
C ARG A 208 -0.37 6.40 -8.11
N ILE A 209 0.75 6.63 -7.45
CA ILE A 209 1.33 7.95 -7.26
C ILE A 209 2.81 7.84 -7.62
N THR A 210 3.23 8.59 -8.63
CA THR A 210 4.60 8.63 -9.13
C THR A 210 5.14 10.05 -9.04
N ASP A 211 6.37 10.22 -8.58
CA ASP A 211 7.09 11.48 -8.60
C ASP A 211 8.46 11.34 -9.26
N ASN A 212 8.96 12.43 -9.84
CA ASN A 212 10.29 12.49 -10.46
C ASN A 212 11.37 13.09 -9.54
N GLY A 213 11.19 12.97 -8.23
CA GLY A 213 12.11 13.53 -7.26
C GLY A 213 13.42 12.75 -7.10
N ARG A 214 14.13 12.99 -6.00
CA ARG A 214 15.43 12.37 -5.73
C ARG A 214 15.40 10.87 -5.43
N GLY A 215 14.22 10.28 -5.24
CA GLY A 215 14.07 8.88 -4.82
C GLY A 215 14.89 8.48 -3.58
N PHE A 216 15.00 7.17 -3.33
CA PHE A 216 15.79 6.60 -2.25
C PHE A 216 16.02 5.09 -2.46
N GLU A 217 17.01 4.52 -1.79
CA GLU A 217 17.22 3.06 -1.81
C GLU A 217 16.14 2.31 -1.02
N ALA A 218 15.17 1.74 -1.74
CA ALA A 218 14.06 1.02 -1.12
C ALA A 218 14.49 -0.24 -0.33
N LYS A 219 15.55 -0.94 -0.78
CA LYS A 219 16.02 -2.22 -0.17
C LYS A 219 16.62 -2.05 1.23
N ASN A 220 17.19 -0.88 1.54
CA ASN A 220 17.89 -0.63 2.80
C ASN A 220 17.06 0.22 3.80
N SER A 221 15.90 0.72 3.38
CA SER A 221 15.02 1.47 4.28
C SER A 221 14.18 0.51 5.13
N THR A 222 14.30 0.59 6.46
CA THR A 222 13.42 -0.14 7.40
C THR A 222 11.98 0.40 7.42
N GLY A 223 11.66 1.32 6.50
CA GLY A 223 10.37 1.99 6.37
C GLY A 223 10.18 3.04 7.45
N GLY A 224 10.26 4.32 7.09
CA GLY A 224 9.85 5.41 7.98
C GLY A 224 8.39 5.26 8.44
N ALA A 225 7.98 6.05 9.45
CA ALA A 225 6.64 5.99 10.01
C ALA A 225 5.52 6.07 8.94
N GLY A 226 5.74 6.84 7.87
CA GLY A 226 4.83 6.95 6.74
C GLY A 226 4.64 5.65 5.96
N LEU A 227 5.73 4.98 5.58
CA LEU A 227 5.69 3.69 4.89
C LEU A 227 5.04 2.60 5.75
N LYS A 228 5.30 2.63 7.06
CA LYS A 228 4.61 1.75 8.02
C LYS A 228 3.11 2.01 8.03
N ASN A 229 2.67 3.27 8.03
CA ASN A 229 1.25 3.63 7.99
C ASN A 229 0.57 3.20 6.69
N ILE A 230 1.22 3.39 5.53
CA ILE A 230 0.71 2.93 4.24
C ILE A 230 0.50 1.41 4.27
N ARG A 231 1.52 0.65 4.70
CA ARG A 231 1.42 -0.81 4.83
C ARG A 231 0.27 -1.26 5.74
N LEU A 232 0.15 -0.64 6.92
CA LEU A 232 -0.90 -0.99 7.89
C LEU A 232 -2.30 -0.73 7.34
N ARG A 233 -2.52 0.42 6.69
CA ARG A 233 -3.81 0.79 6.11
C ARG A 233 -4.18 -0.08 4.91
N THR A 234 -3.22 -0.37 4.04
CA THR A 234 -3.42 -1.32 2.93
C THR A 234 -3.79 -2.71 3.44
N ALA A 235 -3.10 -3.20 4.49
CA ALA A 235 -3.41 -4.48 5.10
C ALA A 235 -4.80 -4.52 5.76
N LEU A 236 -5.25 -3.42 6.38
CA LEU A 236 -6.60 -3.29 6.96
C LEU A 236 -7.69 -3.41 5.91
N LEU A 237 -7.46 -2.82 4.74
CA LEU A 237 -8.37 -2.93 3.61
C LEU A 237 -8.27 -4.29 2.90
N GLY A 238 -7.39 -5.17 3.37
CA GLY A 238 -7.14 -6.47 2.76
C GLY A 238 -6.46 -6.40 1.39
N GLY A 239 -5.91 -5.24 1.03
CA GLY A 239 -5.21 -4.98 -0.23
C GLY A 239 -3.72 -5.29 -0.16
N ASN A 240 -3.01 -4.88 -1.20
CA ASN A 240 -1.55 -4.96 -1.30
C ASN A 240 -0.97 -3.65 -1.86
N TYR A 241 0.30 -3.37 -1.59
CA TYR A 241 1.01 -2.22 -2.11
C TYR A 241 2.37 -2.63 -2.66
N ARG A 242 2.84 -1.87 -3.64
CA ARG A 242 4.18 -1.99 -4.20
C ARG A 242 4.80 -0.61 -4.22
N MET A 243 6.06 -0.54 -3.81
CA MET A 243 6.85 0.68 -3.91
C MET A 243 8.12 0.39 -4.68
N ARG A 244 8.46 1.28 -5.59
CA ARG A 244 9.75 1.35 -6.26
C ARG A 244 10.32 2.73 -6.03
N SER A 245 11.60 2.78 -5.72
CA SER A 245 12.35 4.03 -5.65
C SER A 245 13.81 3.70 -5.86
N GLU A 246 14.47 4.53 -6.64
CA GLU A 246 15.91 4.51 -6.85
C GLU A 246 16.43 5.94 -6.71
N PRO A 247 17.65 6.12 -6.17
CA PRO A 247 18.27 7.43 -6.12
C PRO A 247 18.24 8.12 -7.49
N GLU A 248 17.82 9.38 -7.51
CA GLU A 248 17.69 10.27 -8.67
C GLU A 248 16.65 9.86 -9.73
N GLN A 249 15.92 8.77 -9.54
CA GLN A 249 14.85 8.31 -10.45
C GLN A 249 13.44 8.55 -9.92
N GLY A 250 13.31 9.02 -8.68
CA GLY A 250 12.02 9.31 -8.06
C GLY A 250 11.41 8.12 -7.32
N THR A 251 10.09 8.17 -7.15
CA THR A 251 9.35 7.14 -6.40
C THR A 251 8.05 6.80 -7.11
N SER A 252 7.71 5.52 -7.14
CA SER A 252 6.40 5.01 -7.57
C SER A 252 5.78 4.18 -6.46
N LEU A 253 4.59 4.60 -6.01
CA LEU A 253 3.75 3.87 -5.07
C LEU A 253 2.49 3.39 -5.79
N LEU A 254 2.27 2.08 -5.79
CA LEU A 254 1.03 1.46 -6.24
C LEU A 254 0.32 0.81 -5.05
N VAL A 255 -0.97 1.07 -4.90
CA VAL A 255 -1.83 0.49 -3.87
C VAL A 255 -3.05 -0.09 -4.55
N MET A 256 -3.36 -1.34 -4.25
CA MET A 256 -4.51 -2.06 -4.80
C MET A 256 -5.36 -2.64 -3.69
N VAL A 257 -6.66 -2.42 -3.77
CA VAL A 257 -7.60 -2.70 -2.69
C VAL A 257 -8.86 -3.37 -3.23
N PRO A 258 -9.29 -4.51 -2.66
CA PRO A 258 -10.54 -5.14 -3.05
C PRO A 258 -11.76 -4.30 -2.63
N MET A 259 -12.74 -4.20 -3.53
CA MET A 259 -13.99 -3.46 -3.30
C MET A 259 -15.12 -4.31 -2.73
N GLU A 260 -15.10 -5.62 -2.99
CA GLU A 260 -16.01 -6.59 -2.40
C GLU A 260 -15.31 -7.36 -1.26
N LYS A 261 -16.04 -7.70 -0.18
CA LYS A 261 -15.52 -8.48 0.96
C LYS A 261 -15.00 -9.87 0.56
N SER A 262 -15.34 -10.34 -0.63
CA SER A 262 -14.90 -11.60 -1.21
C SER A 262 -14.43 -11.36 -2.64
N VAL A 263 -13.14 -11.08 -2.82
CA VAL A 263 -12.52 -11.44 -4.10
C VAL A 263 -12.62 -12.98 -4.18
N PRO A 264 -13.24 -13.56 -5.22
CA PRO A 264 -13.20 -15.01 -5.40
C PRO A 264 -11.75 -15.47 -5.33
N ARG A 265 -11.47 -16.60 -4.67
CA ARG A 265 -10.12 -17.24 -4.57
C ARG A 265 -9.45 -17.54 -5.94
N LYS A 266 -10.03 -17.13 -7.06
CA LYS A 266 -9.51 -17.29 -8.43
C LYS A 266 -9.74 -16.06 -9.32
N ALA A 267 -10.09 -14.90 -8.75
CA ALA A 267 -10.38 -13.71 -9.55
C ALA A 267 -9.10 -12.89 -9.76
N ALA A 268 -8.48 -13.13 -10.91
CA ALA A 268 -7.38 -12.35 -11.41
C ALA A 268 -7.95 -11.09 -12.09
N PHE A 269 -7.62 -9.89 -11.60
CA PHE A 269 -7.98 -8.63 -12.24
C PHE A 269 -6.79 -8.10 -13.02
N PRO A 270 -6.88 -7.94 -14.35
CA PRO A 270 -5.79 -7.35 -15.09
C PRO A 270 -5.72 -5.84 -14.82
N VAL A 271 -4.59 -5.36 -14.29
CA VAL A 271 -4.28 -3.93 -14.21
C VAL A 271 -2.99 -3.68 -14.98
N THR A 272 -3.08 -3.02 -16.15
CA THR A 272 -1.90 -2.62 -16.93
C THR A 272 -1.36 -1.30 -16.41
N VAL A 273 -0.12 -1.31 -15.94
CA VAL A 273 0.60 -0.15 -15.41
C VAL A 273 1.65 0.26 -16.44
N TYR A 274 1.47 1.41 -17.10
CA TYR A 274 2.52 1.98 -17.98
C TYR A 274 3.69 2.46 -17.12
N ASP A 275 4.84 1.84 -17.28
CA ASP A 275 6.08 2.15 -16.57
C ASP A 275 7.16 2.48 -17.62
N ASP A 276 7.64 3.72 -17.64
CA ASP A 276 8.64 4.18 -18.62
C ASP A 276 10.03 3.53 -18.40
N ASP A 277 10.25 2.88 -17.25
CA ASP A 277 11.51 2.20 -16.90
C ASP A 277 11.53 0.71 -17.32
N PHE A 278 10.43 0.19 -17.85
CA PHE A 278 10.36 -1.13 -18.47
C PHE A 278 10.35 -0.93 -19.99
N ASP A 279 11.25 -1.59 -20.71
CA ASP A 279 11.22 -1.71 -22.18
C ASP A 279 9.81 -2.12 -22.64
N HIS A 280 8.96 -1.16 -22.99
CA HIS A 280 7.67 -1.27 -23.70
C HIS A 280 6.74 -2.48 -23.42
N GLU A 281 6.80 -3.12 -22.26
CA GLU A 281 5.94 -4.26 -21.92
C GLU A 281 4.76 -3.84 -21.02
N ASP A 282 3.55 -4.05 -21.51
CA ASP A 282 2.29 -3.85 -20.79
C ASP A 282 2.22 -4.76 -19.54
N VAL A 283 2.55 -4.24 -18.35
CA VAL A 283 2.57 -5.04 -17.11
C VAL A 283 1.16 -5.22 -16.55
N THR A 284 0.56 -6.41 -16.72
CA THR A 284 -0.71 -6.78 -16.10
C THR A 284 -0.49 -7.34 -14.69
N LEU A 285 -0.97 -6.62 -13.66
CA LEU A 285 -0.89 -7.05 -12.26
C LEU A 285 -2.17 -7.76 -11.83
N TYR A 286 -2.06 -9.03 -11.45
CA TYR A 286 -3.17 -9.79 -10.86
C TYR A 286 -3.08 -9.82 -9.35
N LEU A 287 -4.22 -9.74 -8.66
CA LEU A 287 -4.34 -10.20 -7.27
C LEU A 287 -4.69 -11.68 -7.27
N ASP A 288 -3.79 -12.54 -6.77
CA ASP A 288 -4.09 -13.95 -6.49
C ASP A 288 -4.82 -14.14 -5.14
N ALA A 289 -5.37 -15.32 -4.89
CA ALA A 289 -5.96 -15.80 -3.64
C ALA A 289 -5.05 -15.57 -2.41
N GLU A 290 -3.73 -15.56 -2.62
CA GLU A 290 -2.72 -15.27 -1.60
C GLU A 290 -2.41 -13.77 -1.45
N LYS A 291 -3.17 -12.91 -2.14
CA LYS A 291 -2.98 -11.45 -2.21
C LYS A 291 -1.63 -11.03 -2.78
N GLN A 292 -0.93 -11.92 -3.47
CA GLN A 292 0.32 -11.60 -4.16
C GLN A 292 0.04 -10.93 -5.51
N PHE A 293 0.97 -10.07 -5.95
CA PHE A 293 0.96 -9.53 -7.30
C PHE A 293 1.55 -10.58 -8.25
N LEU A 294 0.75 -11.14 -9.16
CA LEU A 294 1.26 -11.98 -10.25
C LEU A 294 1.43 -11.14 -11.52
N TYR A 295 2.44 -11.48 -12.32
CA TYR A 295 2.70 -10.94 -13.65
C TYR A 295 2.09 -11.90 -14.68
N ALA A 296 1.39 -11.40 -15.70
CA ALA A 296 1.19 -12.19 -16.92
C ALA A 296 1.39 -11.33 -18.17
N ASN A 297 1.92 -12.01 -19.20
CA ASN A 297 2.39 -11.44 -20.45
C ASN A 297 1.30 -11.63 -21.53
N GLY A 298 0.70 -10.53 -22.02
CA GLY A 298 -0.37 -10.49 -23.05
C GLY A 298 -1.73 -11.05 -22.59
N THR A 299 -2.91 -10.45 -22.82
CA THR A 299 -3.39 -9.68 -23.98
C THR A 299 -4.58 -8.76 -23.60
N HIS A 300 -4.45 -7.45 -23.93
CA HIS A 300 -5.42 -6.31 -23.95
C HIS A 300 -5.85 -5.68 -22.60
N PHE A 301 -5.85 -4.33 -22.43
CA PHE A 301 -6.56 -3.30 -23.23
C PHE A 301 -5.81 -1.96 -23.52
N ILE A 302 -6.30 -1.26 -24.56
CA ILE A 302 -5.88 0.05 -25.13
C ILE A 302 -6.51 1.24 -24.39
N PHE A 303 -5.73 2.31 -24.15
CA PHE A 303 -6.25 3.70 -24.05
C PHE A 303 -5.56 4.62 -25.06
N SER A 304 -6.26 4.88 -26.16
CA SER A 304 -6.00 5.98 -27.09
C SER A 304 -7.06 7.05 -26.86
N THR A 305 -6.65 8.29 -26.64
CA THR A 305 -7.26 9.38 -27.41
C THR A 305 -6.14 10.27 -27.96
N ARG A 306 -5.69 9.95 -29.18
CA ARG A 306 -4.71 10.71 -29.98
C ARG A 306 -3.34 10.97 -29.33
N ARG A 307 -2.32 10.37 -29.96
CA ARG A 307 -0.92 10.80 -29.94
C ARG A 307 -0.82 12.34 -29.94
N ARG A 308 -0.43 12.93 -28.82
CA ARG A 308 0.51 14.04 -28.82
C ARG A 308 1.66 13.66 -27.92
N ARG A 309 2.84 13.55 -28.54
CA ARG A 309 4.15 13.50 -27.88
C ARG A 309 4.17 14.56 -26.78
N THR A 310 4.04 14.17 -25.52
CA THR A 310 4.17 15.07 -24.39
C THR A 310 5.66 15.37 -24.11
N PRO A 311 5.98 16.53 -23.51
CA PRO A 311 7.36 17.04 -23.43
C PRO A 311 8.26 16.32 -22.41
N PHE A 312 7.72 15.36 -21.64
CA PHE A 312 8.35 14.75 -20.46
C PHE A 312 9.71 14.12 -20.80
N TYR A 313 9.78 13.36 -21.88
CA TYR A 313 11.03 12.68 -22.30
C TYR A 313 12.06 13.60 -22.97
N LYS A 314 11.62 14.72 -23.58
CA LYS A 314 12.54 15.65 -24.28
C LYS A 314 13.28 16.61 -23.33
N ARG A 315 12.72 16.91 -22.16
CA ARG A 315 13.43 17.69 -21.13
C ARG A 315 14.43 16.85 -20.35
N TYR A 316 14.10 15.59 -20.09
CA TYR A 316 14.96 14.62 -19.40
C TYR A 316 16.32 14.46 -20.12
N ARG A 317 16.30 14.32 -21.47
CA ARG A 317 17.53 14.17 -22.27
C ARG A 317 18.29 15.48 -22.54
N LYS A 318 17.63 16.64 -22.54
CA LYS A 318 18.30 17.93 -22.81
C LYS A 318 19.12 18.44 -21.63
N HIS A 319 18.73 18.15 -20.39
CA HIS A 319 19.52 18.55 -19.22
C HIS A 319 20.70 17.61 -18.94
N HIS A 320 20.62 16.34 -19.33
CA HIS A 320 21.74 15.39 -19.15
C HIS A 320 22.71 15.36 -20.32
N SER A 321 22.30 15.73 -21.55
CA SER A 321 23.22 15.77 -22.71
C SER A 321 24.05 17.06 -22.84
N SER A 322 23.80 18.10 -22.04
CA SER A 322 24.56 19.37 -22.13
C SER A 322 25.68 19.52 -21.09
N LYS A 323 25.81 18.57 -20.14
CA LYS A 323 26.92 18.57 -19.17
C LYS A 323 28.12 17.70 -19.58
N ASP A 324 27.96 16.86 -20.61
CA ASP A 324 29.00 15.92 -21.09
C ASP A 324 29.72 16.35 -22.38
N LYS A 325 29.55 17.60 -22.84
CA LYS A 325 30.19 18.11 -24.07
C LYS A 325 31.07 19.35 -23.91
N THR A 326 31.45 19.73 -22.69
CA THR A 326 32.36 20.87 -22.43
C THR A 326 33.62 20.52 -21.63
N GLN A 327 34.04 19.26 -21.62
CA GLN A 327 35.40 18.88 -21.21
C GLN A 327 35.96 17.86 -22.22
N GLY A 328 36.51 18.36 -23.33
CA GLY A 328 37.05 17.46 -24.35
C GLY A 328 37.58 18.11 -25.62
N THR A 329 38.05 19.35 -25.60
CA THR A 329 38.93 19.89 -26.66
C THR A 329 39.58 21.18 -26.16
N LEU A 330 40.83 21.09 -25.71
CA LEU A 330 41.88 22.13 -25.74
C LEU A 330 43.16 21.53 -25.13
N ARG A 331 43.83 20.68 -25.91
CA ARG A 331 45.28 20.41 -25.86
C ARG A 331 45.69 20.03 -27.28
N GLY A 332 46.53 20.85 -27.89
CA GLY A 332 46.93 20.79 -29.29
C GLY A 332 46.83 22.17 -29.92
#